data_AF-A0A2V8FTW4-F1
#
_entry.id   AF-A0A2V8FTW4-F1
#
_cell.length_a   1.000
_cell.length_b   1.000
_cell.length_c   1.000
_cell.angle_alpha   90.00
_cell.angle_beta   90.00
_cell.angle_gamma   90.00
#
_symmetry.space_group_name_H-M   'P 1'
#
loop_
_entity.id
_entity.type
_entity.pdbx_description
1 polymer ?
#
loop_
_entity_poly.entity_id
_entity_poly.type
_entity_poly.pdbx_seq_one_letter_code
_entity_poly.pdbx_strand_id
1 'polypeptide(L)'
;MAVIKVPKTPRKAFNTHRRPSALLLGQIAHLEWAVLPAVQRQNHQPRTQTVTTEGQAAERVAQLSMLVLAANAPAAVGEVAVAPVTLPPLPPVPTNPRAERRRARLTKTARVARRRKAGRHTTTATKAAEKARRRRTQR
;
A
#
# COMPACT_ATOMS: atom_id res chain seq x y z
N MET A 1 6.73 -34.66 -9.44
CA MET A 1 6.34 -33.28 -9.03
C MET A 1 5.02 -32.93 -9.68
N ALA A 2 3.99 -32.56 -8.91
CA ALA A 2 2.70 -32.16 -9.47
C ALA A 2 2.77 -30.69 -9.93
N VAL A 3 2.58 -30.45 -11.23
CA VAL A 3 2.58 -29.10 -11.81
C VAL A 3 1.25 -28.43 -11.49
N ILE A 4 1.24 -27.51 -10.52
CA ILE A 4 0.06 -26.73 -10.17
C ILE A 4 -0.20 -25.72 -11.30
N LYS A 5 -1.24 -25.95 -12.10
CA LYS A 5 -1.66 -25.01 -13.16
C LYS A 5 -2.44 -23.86 -12.54
N VAL A 6 -1.83 -22.68 -12.50
CA VAL A 6 -2.49 -21.43 -12.06
C VAL A 6 -3.31 -20.86 -13.23
N PRO A 7 -4.59 -20.49 -13.02
CA PRO A 7 -5.39 -19.87 -14.07
C PRO A 7 -4.85 -18.49 -14.44
N LYS A 8 -4.86 -18.17 -15.74
CA LYS A 8 -4.51 -16.83 -16.22
C LYS A 8 -5.55 -15.82 -15.74
N THR A 9 -5.08 -14.66 -15.28
CA THR A 9 -5.97 -13.55 -14.93
C THR A 9 -6.74 -13.06 -16.16
N PRO A 10 -8.05 -12.79 -16.06
CA PRO A 10 -8.83 -12.31 -17.18
C PRO A 10 -8.36 -10.91 -17.62
N ARG A 11 -8.35 -10.62 -18.93
CA ARG A 11 -7.89 -9.33 -19.48
C ARG A 11 -8.63 -8.12 -18.87
N LYS A 12 -9.90 -8.31 -18.50
CA LYS A 12 -10.75 -7.28 -17.85
C LYS A 12 -10.28 -6.89 -16.44
N ALA A 13 -9.48 -7.73 -15.77
CA ALA A 13 -8.94 -7.41 -14.45
C ALA A 13 -7.78 -6.40 -14.53
N PHE A 14 -7.16 -6.25 -15.70
CA PHE A 14 -6.12 -5.26 -15.92
C PHE A 14 -6.74 -3.93 -16.34
N ASN A 15 -6.49 -2.88 -15.55
CA ASN A 15 -6.98 -1.53 -15.83
C ASN A 15 -5.80 -0.62 -16.18
N THR A 16 -5.64 -0.30 -17.46
CA THR A 16 -4.59 0.59 -17.97
C THR A 16 -4.72 2.03 -17.50
N HIS A 17 -5.93 2.45 -17.13
CA HIS A 17 -6.24 3.81 -16.69
C HIS A 17 -6.31 3.92 -15.15
N ARG A 18 -5.80 2.90 -14.45
CA ARG A 18 -5.74 2.92 -12.99
C ARG A 18 -4.86 4.07 -12.53
N ARG A 19 -5.37 4.90 -11.62
CA ARG A 19 -4.59 5.99 -11.02
C ARG A 19 -3.46 5.41 -10.18
N PRO A 20 -2.29 6.07 -10.15
CA PRO A 20 -1.17 5.63 -9.33
C PRO A 20 -1.53 5.65 -7.85
N SER A 21 -1.07 4.64 -7.13
CA SER A 21 -1.23 4.58 -5.67
C SER A 21 -0.31 5.59 -4.97
N ALA A 22 -0.68 6.00 -3.76
CA ALA A 22 0.14 6.91 -2.95
C ALA A 22 1.55 6.34 -2.68
N LEU A 23 1.66 5.01 -2.59
CA LEU A 23 2.95 4.33 -2.45
C LEU A 23 3.86 4.55 -3.66
N LEU A 24 3.33 4.35 -4.87
CA LEU A 24 4.10 4.55 -6.10
C LEU A 24 4.54 6.00 -6.26
N LEU A 25 3.65 6.95 -5.95
CA LEU A 25 3.99 8.38 -5.99
C LEU A 25 5.11 8.72 -4.99
N GLY A 26 5.05 8.16 -3.77
CA GLY A 26 6.11 8.33 -2.78
C GLY A 26 7.45 7.71 -3.22
N GLN A 27 7.42 6.53 -3.84
CA GLN A 27 8.61 5.88 -4.39
C GLN A 27 9.25 6.72 -5.51
N ILE A 28 8.43 7.25 -6.42
CA ILE A 28 8.91 8.13 -7.49
C ILE A 28 9.56 9.38 -6.91
N ALA A 29 8.90 10.06 -5.97
CA ALA A 29 9.47 11.25 -5.34
C ALA A 29 10.81 10.97 -4.64
N HIS A 30 10.91 9.83 -3.95
CA HIS A 30 12.16 9.41 -3.31
C HIS A 30 13.27 9.13 -4.33
N LEU A 31 12.94 8.43 -5.42
CA LEU A 31 13.91 8.13 -6.48
C LEU A 31 14.34 9.38 -7.25
N GLU A 32 13.42 10.30 -7.53
CA GLU A 32 13.77 11.58 -8.17
C GLU A 32 14.72 12.40 -7.30
N TRP A 33 14.51 12.41 -5.98
CA TRP A 33 15.46 13.03 -5.05
C TRP A 33 16.81 12.29 -5.05
N ALA A 34 16.81 10.96 -5.10
CA ALA A 34 18.04 10.16 -5.11
C ALA A 34 18.88 10.34 -6.38
N VAL A 35 18.26 10.58 -7.53
CA VAL A 35 18.96 10.84 -8.80
C VAL A 35 19.71 12.17 -8.79
N LEU A 36 19.26 13.17 -8.01
CA LEU A 36 19.92 14.48 -7.96
C LEU A 36 21.36 14.37 -7.42
N PRO A 37 22.31 15.17 -7.93
CA PRO A 37 23.64 15.31 -7.33
C PRO A 37 23.57 15.76 -5.86
N ALA A 38 24.51 15.33 -5.02
CA ALA A 38 24.50 15.61 -3.58
C ALA A 38 24.37 17.11 -3.24
N VAL A 39 24.97 17.98 -4.05
CA VAL A 39 24.91 19.45 -3.91
C VAL A 39 23.48 19.99 -4.09
N GLN A 40 22.66 19.34 -4.91
CA GLN A 40 21.29 19.76 -5.25
C GLN A 40 20.22 19.12 -4.35
N ARG A 41 20.59 18.18 -3.46
CA ARG A 41 19.64 17.47 -2.59
C ARG A 41 19.15 18.29 -1.40
N GLN A 42 19.77 19.45 -1.11
CA GLN A 42 19.36 20.30 0.00
C GLN A 42 18.11 21.12 -0.34
N ASN A 43 17.11 21.07 0.54
CA ASN A 43 15.92 21.93 0.60
C ASN A 43 14.95 21.94 -0.60
N HIS A 44 15.24 21.24 -1.69
CA HIS A 44 14.34 21.16 -2.83
C HIS A 44 13.36 19.99 -2.71
N GLN A 45 12.07 20.33 -2.67
CA GLN A 45 11.02 19.38 -2.97
C GLN A 45 11.11 19.09 -4.48
N PRO A 46 11.49 17.87 -4.91
CA PRO A 46 11.61 17.58 -6.32
C PRO A 46 10.24 17.78 -6.96
N ARG A 47 10.19 18.55 -8.05
CA ARG A 47 8.97 18.64 -8.86
C ARG A 47 8.71 17.28 -9.45
N THR A 48 7.80 16.53 -8.82
CA THR A 48 7.42 15.22 -9.31
C THR A 48 6.82 15.38 -10.68
N GLN A 49 7.40 14.71 -11.69
CA GLN A 49 6.77 14.68 -12.99
C GLN A 49 5.34 14.16 -12.84
N THR A 50 4.41 14.77 -13.57
CA THR A 50 2.99 14.41 -13.51
C THR A 50 2.80 13.01 -14.06
N VAL A 51 2.66 12.03 -13.16
CA VAL A 51 2.33 10.65 -13.50
C VAL A 51 0.83 10.46 -13.35
N THR A 52 0.17 10.11 -14.46
CA THR A 52 -1.31 10.04 -14.51
C THR A 52 -1.86 8.64 -14.31
N THR A 53 -1.11 7.63 -14.73
CA THR A 53 -1.51 6.21 -14.64
C THR A 53 -0.48 5.37 -13.90
N GLU A 54 -0.92 4.24 -13.36
CA GLU A 54 -0.06 3.27 -12.67
C GLU A 54 0.97 2.63 -13.61
N GLY A 55 0.62 2.44 -14.89
CA GLY A 55 1.57 1.98 -15.90
C GLY A 55 2.72 2.97 -16.11
N GLN A 56 2.40 4.25 -16.28
CA GLN A 56 3.41 5.32 -16.37
C GLN A 56 4.24 5.41 -15.08
N ALA A 57 3.62 5.19 -13.92
CA ALA A 57 4.34 5.17 -12.65
C ALA A 57 5.40 4.07 -12.61
N ALA A 58 5.04 2.86 -13.04
CA ALA A 58 5.96 1.72 -13.08
C ALA A 58 7.12 1.96 -14.04
N GLU A 59 6.85 2.49 -15.23
CA GLU A 59 7.89 2.87 -16.21
C GLU A 59 8.84 3.93 -15.64
N ARG A 60 8.29 4.94 -14.95
CA ARG A 60 9.09 5.99 -14.33
C ARG A 60 10.00 5.45 -13.21
N VAL A 61 9.47 4.56 -12.36
CA VAL A 61 10.26 3.88 -11.33
C VAL A 61 11.40 3.07 -11.96
N ALA A 62 11.14 2.34 -13.04
CA ALA A 62 12.17 1.56 -13.74
C ALA A 62 13.29 2.47 -14.27
N GLN A 63 12.94 3.57 -14.94
CA GLN A 63 13.90 4.55 -15.45
C GLN A 63 14.78 5.14 -14.35
N LEU A 64 14.16 5.64 -13.27
CA LEU A 64 14.89 6.25 -12.16
C LEU A 64 15.75 5.24 -11.42
N SER A 65 15.28 4.00 -11.24
CA SER A 65 16.05 2.94 -10.61
C SER A 65 17.32 2.64 -11.40
N MET A 66 17.24 2.59 -12.73
CA MET A 66 18.42 2.42 -13.58
C MET A 66 19.42 3.56 -13.43
N LEU A 67 18.94 4.81 -13.35
CA LEU A 67 19.80 5.98 -13.13
C LEU A 67 20.50 5.94 -11.77
N VAL A 68 19.77 5.60 -10.71
CA VAL A 68 20.33 5.47 -9.35
C VAL A 68 21.35 4.33 -9.30
N LEU A 69 21.07 3.20 -9.94
CA LEU A 69 22.00 2.08 -10.02
C LEU A 69 23.27 2.44 -10.81
N ALA A 70 23.13 3.15 -11.92
CA ALA A 70 24.28 3.62 -12.69
C ALA A 70 25.13 4.64 -11.91
N ALA A 71 24.49 5.55 -11.17
CA ALA A 71 25.18 6.56 -10.35
C ALA A 71 25.89 5.95 -9.14
N ASN A 72 25.36 4.85 -8.59
CA ASN A 72 25.94 4.11 -7.46
C ASN A 72 26.71 2.87 -7.92
N ALA A 73 26.91 2.68 -9.22
CA ALA A 73 27.70 1.56 -9.72
C ALA A 73 29.09 1.70 -9.08
N PRO A 74 29.57 0.68 -8.34
CA PRO A 74 30.90 0.74 -7.78
C PRO A 74 31.85 0.85 -8.98
N ALA A 75 32.57 1.97 -9.10
CA ALA A 75 33.81 1.98 -9.87
C ALA A 75 34.59 0.77 -9.35
N ALA A 76 34.92 -0.21 -10.18
CA ALA A 76 35.40 -1.53 -9.77
C ALA A 76 36.44 -1.41 -8.63
N VAL A 77 35.99 -1.45 -7.39
CA VAL A 77 36.84 -1.42 -6.20
C VAL A 77 37.03 -2.88 -5.89
N GLY A 78 38.26 -3.35 -6.02
CA GLY A 78 38.64 -4.71 -5.63
C GLY A 78 38.11 -5.03 -4.23
N GLU A 79 37.77 -6.29 -4.01
CA GLU A 79 37.29 -6.83 -2.73
C GLU A 79 38.09 -6.25 -1.54
N VAL A 80 37.50 -5.28 -0.85
CA VAL A 80 37.95 -4.91 0.49
C VAL A 80 37.06 -5.67 1.46
N ALA A 81 37.67 -6.61 2.18
CA ALA A 81 37.01 -7.42 3.19
C ALA A 81 36.26 -6.53 4.20
N VAL A 82 34.93 -6.62 4.21
CA VAL A 82 34.08 -5.87 5.12
C VAL A 82 34.15 -6.55 6.50
N ALA A 83 34.80 -5.91 7.46
CA ALA A 83 34.77 -6.35 8.85
C ALA A 83 33.33 -6.26 9.40
N PRO A 84 32.85 -7.25 10.18
CA PRO A 84 31.48 -7.27 10.67
C PRO A 84 31.24 -6.11 11.65
N VAL A 85 30.35 -5.19 11.27
CA VAL A 85 29.88 -4.10 12.15
C VAL A 85 28.87 -4.68 13.14
N THR A 86 29.26 -4.79 14.40
CA THR A 86 28.33 -5.07 15.51
C THR A 86 27.53 -3.81 15.84
N LEU A 87 26.23 -3.84 15.55
CA LEU A 87 25.32 -2.74 15.89
C LEU A 87 25.04 -2.72 17.41
N PRO A 88 25.01 -1.53 18.04
CA PRO A 88 24.59 -1.41 19.44
C PRO A 88 23.09 -1.77 19.60
N PRO A 89 22.68 -2.27 20.78
CA PRO A 89 21.29 -2.63 21.04
C PRO A 89 20.38 -1.39 20.96
N LEU A 90 19.22 -1.53 20.32
CA LEU A 90 18.24 -0.45 20.21
C LEU A 90 17.70 -0.05 21.58
N PRO A 91 17.48 1.25 21.84
CA PRO A 91 16.85 1.71 23.07
C PRO A 91 15.39 1.23 23.14
N PRO A 92 14.86 0.95 24.35
CA PRO A 92 13.48 0.53 24.53
C PRO A 92 12.52 1.64 24.07
N VAL A 93 11.53 1.27 23.26
CA VAL A 93 10.51 2.20 22.75
C VAL A 93 9.68 2.71 23.93
N PRO A 94 9.58 4.04 24.17
CA PRO A 94 8.74 4.56 25.23
C PRO A 94 7.27 4.30 24.89
N THR A 95 6.60 3.48 25.71
CA THR A 95 5.16 3.25 25.64
C THR A 95 4.44 4.54 26.00
N ASN A 96 4.06 5.32 25.00
CA ASN A 96 3.34 6.56 25.20
C ASN A 96 1.87 6.24 25.58
N PRO A 97 1.42 6.52 26.82
CA PRO A 97 0.09 6.11 27.30
C PRO A 97 -1.05 6.72 26.48
N ARG A 98 -0.78 7.84 25.80
CA ARG A 98 -1.73 8.52 24.91
C ARG A 98 -1.98 7.73 23.62
N ALA A 99 -0.95 7.05 23.09
CA ALA A 99 -1.05 6.21 21.90
C ALA A 99 -1.85 4.92 22.20
N GLU A 100 -1.65 4.35 23.39
CA GLU A 100 -2.35 3.15 23.84
C GLU A 100 -3.85 3.40 24.06
N ARG A 101 -4.21 4.50 24.72
CA ARG A 101 -5.62 4.94 24.85
C ARG A 101 -6.29 5.16 23.49
N ARG A 102 -5.55 5.64 22.49
CA ARG A 102 -6.08 5.85 21.12
C ARG A 102 -6.38 4.52 20.43
N ARG A 103 -5.49 3.52 20.56
CA ARG A 103 -5.70 2.15 20.06
C ARG A 103 -6.91 1.49 20.74
N ALA A 104 -7.07 1.64 22.06
CA ALA A 104 -8.23 1.10 22.78
C ALA A 104 -9.56 1.75 22.37
N ARG A 105 -9.58 3.04 22.03
CA ARG A 105 -10.78 3.70 21.49
C ARG A 105 -11.15 3.18 20.09
N LEU A 106 -10.16 2.94 19.22
CA LEU A 106 -10.37 2.44 17.85
C LEU A 106 -10.93 1.01 17.82
N THR A 107 -10.54 0.15 18.76
CA THR A 107 -11.08 -1.21 18.85
C THR A 107 -12.53 -1.23 19.37
N LYS A 108 -12.89 -0.31 20.27
CA LYS A 108 -14.27 -0.18 20.79
C LYS A 108 -15.26 0.28 19.71
N THR A 109 -14.89 1.25 18.88
CA THR A 109 -15.76 1.75 17.79
C THR A 109 -15.96 0.70 16.70
N ALA A 110 -14.92 -0.08 16.37
CA ALA A 110 -15.02 -1.17 15.41
C ALA A 110 -16.00 -2.27 15.86
N ARG A 111 -16.04 -2.60 17.16
CA ARG A 111 -16.96 -3.61 17.72
C ARG A 111 -18.43 -3.15 17.67
N VAL A 112 -18.69 -1.86 17.89
CA VAL A 112 -20.05 -1.28 17.82
C VAL A 112 -20.56 -1.23 16.37
N ALA A 113 -19.69 -0.88 15.41
CA ALA A 113 -20.05 -0.85 14.00
C ALA A 113 -20.45 -2.24 13.46
N ARG A 114 -19.73 -3.31 13.85
CA ARG A 114 -20.07 -4.69 13.46
C ARG A 114 -21.43 -5.14 14.02
N ARG A 115 -21.77 -4.79 15.26
CA ARG A 115 -23.08 -5.10 15.86
C ARG A 115 -24.24 -4.43 15.14
N ARG A 116 -24.09 -3.17 14.72
CA ARG A 116 -25.13 -2.46 13.96
C ARG A 116 -25.36 -3.02 12.56
N LYS A 117 -24.31 -3.55 11.91
CA LYS A 117 -24.43 -4.21 10.60
C LYS A 117 -25.19 -5.54 10.70
N ALA A 118 -24.94 -6.33 11.74
CA ALA A 118 -25.64 -7.60 11.97
C ALA A 118 -27.16 -7.42 12.21
N GLY A 119 -27.58 -6.40 12.96
CA GLY A 119 -29.00 -6.13 13.24
C GLY A 119 -29.81 -5.57 12.05
N ARG A 120 -29.14 -5.10 10.99
CA ARG A 120 -29.81 -4.53 9.80
C ARG A 120 -30.23 -5.59 8.78
N HIS A 121 -29.64 -6.78 8.82
CA HIS A 121 -29.95 -7.88 7.90
C HIS A 121 -31.14 -8.75 8.36
N THR A 122 -31.48 -8.74 9.65
CA THR A 122 -32.60 -9.52 10.18
C THR A 122 -33.96 -8.86 9.95
N THR A 123 -34.02 -7.52 9.93
CA THR A 123 -35.27 -6.76 9.77
C THR A 123 -35.75 -6.66 8.32
N THR A 124 -34.86 -6.80 7.33
CA THR A 124 -35.24 -6.85 5.91
C THR A 124 -35.76 -8.22 5.50
N ALA A 125 -35.19 -9.30 6.05
CA ALA A 125 -35.61 -10.67 5.79
C ALA A 125 -37.04 -10.96 6.32
N THR A 126 -37.36 -10.47 7.52
CA THR A 126 -38.70 -10.65 8.11
C THR A 126 -39.77 -9.85 7.38
N LYS A 127 -39.49 -8.60 6.98
CA LYS A 127 -40.41 -7.79 6.16
C LYS A 127 -40.63 -8.37 4.75
N ALA A 128 -39.60 -8.97 4.14
CA ALA A 128 -39.71 -9.64 2.84
C ALA A 128 -40.56 -10.92 2.93
N ALA A 129 -40.36 -11.72 4.00
CA ALA A 129 -41.14 -12.93 4.26
C ALA A 129 -42.62 -12.62 4.53
N GLU A 130 -42.93 -11.57 5.28
CA GLU A 130 -44.31 -11.17 5.56
C GLU A 130 -45.04 -10.61 4.32
N LYS A 131 -44.32 -9.87 3.46
CA LYS A 131 -44.85 -9.41 2.16
C LYS A 131 -45.14 -10.57 1.21
N ALA A 132 -44.31 -11.62 1.20
CA ALA A 132 -44.53 -12.82 0.41
C ALA A 132 -45.74 -13.63 0.92
N ARG A 133 -45.92 -13.73 2.24
CA ARG A 133 -47.05 -14.44 2.86
C ARG A 133 -48.40 -13.78 2.55
N ARG A 134 -48.48 -12.45 2.62
CA ARG A 134 -49.70 -11.68 2.28
C ARG A 134 -50.13 -11.81 0.81
N ARG A 135 -49.17 -11.93 -0.12
CA ARG A 135 -49.46 -12.13 -1.55
C ARG A 135 -49.98 -13.53 -1.87
N ARG A 136 -49.64 -14.53 -1.06
CA ARG A 136 -50.07 -15.93 -1.24
C ARG A 136 -51.48 -16.18 -0.72
N THR A 137 -51.97 -15.36 0.21
CA THR A 137 -53.34 -15.44 0.77
C THR A 137 -54.37 -14.62 0.01
N GLN A 138 -53.97 -13.92 -1.06
CA GLN A 138 -54.86 -13.10 -1.92
C GLN A 138 -55.08 -13.72 -3.32
N ARG A 139 -54.69 -14.98 -3.50
CA ARG A 139 -55.03 -15.85 -4.63
C ARG A 139 -55.87 -17.00 -4.11
#